data_AF-A0AAV3QZL9-F1
#
_entry.id   AF-A0AAV3QZL9-F1
#
_cell.length_a   1.000
_cell.length_b   1.000
_cell.length_c   1.000
_cell.angle_alpha   90.00
_cell.angle_beta   90.00
_cell.angle_gamma   90.00
#
_symmetry.space_group_name_H-M   'P 1'
#
loop_
_entity.id
_entity.type
_entity.pdbx_description
1 polymer ?
#
loop_
_entity_poly.entity_id
_entity_poly.type
_entity_poly.pdbx_seq_one_letter_code
_entity_poly.pdbx_strand_id
1 'polypeptide(L)'
;MLSRECSNNVAKYQALILEFEVAKELDIPQLKVYRDSQLVINQLMGEYDVKKPKFIPYHGYANILLQSIDKVSIKHVPSKMNKRADALAGLASSIAYPGKEVTIPVCEKWAAPLIF
;
A
#
# COMPACT_ATOMS: atom_id res chain seq x y z
N MET A 1 -1.09 8.66 24.33
CA MET A 1 -0.33 8.15 23.17
C MET A 1 -1.29 7.78 22.03
N LEU A 2 -1.59 8.70 21.11
CA LEU A 2 -2.55 8.44 19.99
C LEU A 2 -2.06 9.00 18.63
N SER A 3 -0.77 9.30 18.46
CA SER A 3 -0.28 10.05 17.28
C SER A 3 0.37 9.22 16.17
N ARG A 4 0.72 7.94 16.37
CA ARG A 4 1.44 7.16 15.33
C ARG A 4 0.52 6.46 14.33
N GLU A 5 -0.55 5.83 14.79
CA GLU A 5 -1.45 5.05 13.91
C GLU A 5 -2.26 5.93 12.95
N CYS A 6 -2.58 7.15 13.37
CA CYS A 6 -3.32 8.11 12.56
C CYS A 6 -2.52 8.66 11.37
N SER A 7 -1.18 8.67 11.43
CA SER A 7 -0.28 9.03 10.34
C SER A 7 -0.04 7.83 9.41
N ASN A 8 0.11 6.63 9.99
CA ASN A 8 0.38 5.40 9.23
C ASN A 8 -0.72 5.07 8.21
N ASN A 9 -1.99 5.15 8.60
CA ASN A 9 -3.07 4.75 7.70
C ASN A 9 -3.30 5.75 6.55
N VAL A 10 -2.98 7.05 6.74
CA VAL A 10 -3.01 8.04 5.65
C VAL A 10 -1.94 7.70 4.63
N ALA A 11 -0.70 7.46 5.07
CA ALA A 11 0.41 7.07 4.20
C ALA A 11 0.10 5.76 3.43
N LYS A 12 -0.54 4.79 4.09
CA LYS A 12 -0.99 3.54 3.45
C LYS A 12 -2.03 3.77 2.36
N TYR A 13 -3.00 4.64 2.58
CA TYR A 13 -3.98 5.03 1.55
C TYR A 13 -3.30 5.74 0.39
N GLN A 14 -2.42 6.69 0.66
CA GLN A 14 -1.69 7.43 -0.38
C GLN A 14 -0.81 6.51 -1.23
N ALA A 15 -0.06 5.61 -0.60
CA ALA A 15 0.76 4.64 -1.32
C ALA A 15 -0.09 3.73 -2.21
N LEU A 16 -1.25 3.26 -1.72
CA LEU A 16 -2.17 2.45 -2.51
C LEU A 16 -2.74 3.21 -3.70
N ILE A 17 -3.16 4.46 -3.50
CA ILE A 17 -3.69 5.32 -4.56
C ILE A 17 -2.64 5.52 -5.66
N LEU A 18 -1.41 5.85 -5.28
CA LEU A 18 -0.31 6.02 -6.23
C LEU A 18 -0.04 4.73 -7.03
N GLU A 19 -0.05 3.57 -6.37
CA GLU A 19 0.08 2.28 -7.07
C GLU A 19 -1.06 2.04 -8.07
N PHE A 20 -2.28 2.45 -7.77
CA PHE A 20 -3.42 2.31 -8.68
C PHE A 20 -3.37 3.30 -9.84
N GLU A 21 -2.94 4.54 -9.60
CA GLU A 21 -2.70 5.52 -10.65
C GLU A 21 -1.64 5.04 -11.64
N VAL A 22 -0.51 4.53 -11.13
CA VAL A 22 0.54 3.95 -11.97
C VAL A 22 0.05 2.71 -12.72
N ALA A 23 -0.70 1.82 -12.06
CA ALA A 23 -1.25 0.64 -12.73
C ALA A 23 -2.21 1.01 -13.87
N LYS A 24 -3.01 2.06 -13.68
CA LYS A 24 -3.88 2.62 -14.70
C LYS A 24 -3.11 3.27 -15.84
N GLU A 25 -2.09 4.08 -15.53
CA GLU A 25 -1.24 4.73 -16.54
C GLU A 25 -0.50 3.71 -17.42
N LEU A 26 -0.16 2.55 -16.84
CA LEU A 26 0.47 1.44 -17.54
C LEU A 26 -0.53 0.47 -18.20
N ASP A 27 -1.83 0.78 -18.21
CA ASP A 27 -2.91 -0.06 -18.75
C ASP A 27 -2.85 -1.52 -18.27
N ILE A 28 -2.54 -1.73 -16.98
CA ILE A 28 -2.43 -3.08 -16.42
C ILE A 28 -3.85 -3.69 -16.31
N PRO A 29 -4.17 -4.77 -17.03
CA PRO A 29 -5.51 -5.35 -17.03
C PRO A 29 -5.81 -6.16 -15.76
N GLN A 30 -4.76 -6.66 -15.09
CA GLN A 30 -4.91 -7.47 -13.88
C GLN A 30 -3.93 -7.06 -12.80
N LEU A 31 -4.45 -6.53 -11.69
CA LEU A 31 -3.64 -6.07 -10.56
C LEU A 31 -3.81 -7.01 -9.36
N LYS A 32 -2.68 -7.47 -8.80
CA LYS A 32 -2.64 -8.23 -7.54
C LYS A 32 -1.96 -7.39 -6.47
N VAL A 33 -2.71 -7.03 -5.45
CA VAL A 33 -2.30 -6.14 -4.38
C VAL A 33 -2.09 -6.96 -3.11
N TYR A 34 -0.88 -6.91 -2.55
CA TYR A 34 -0.57 -7.53 -1.27
C TYR A 34 -0.36 -6.43 -0.22
N ARG A 35 -1.07 -6.53 0.90
CA ARG A 35 -1.00 -5.53 1.98
C ARG A 35 -0.99 -6.21 3.34
N ASP A 36 -0.28 -5.61 4.27
CA ASP A 36 -0.21 -6.06 5.67
C ASP A 36 -1.30 -5.42 6.56
N SER A 37 -1.95 -4.38 6.05
CA SER A 37 -2.90 -3.56 6.77
C SER A 37 -4.33 -4.06 6.59
N GLN A 38 -4.77 -4.95 7.48
CA GLN A 38 -6.14 -5.50 7.48
C GLN A 38 -7.22 -4.42 7.40
N LEU A 39 -7.04 -3.30 8.12
CA LEU A 39 -8.01 -2.20 8.14
C LEU A 39 -8.28 -1.62 6.75
N VAL A 40 -7.23 -1.30 5.99
CA VAL A 40 -7.36 -0.65 4.68
C VAL A 40 -7.96 -1.64 3.67
N ILE A 41 -7.54 -2.90 3.74
CA ILE A 41 -8.09 -3.98 2.91
C ILE A 41 -9.59 -4.14 3.17
N ASN A 42 -9.98 -4.32 4.44
CA ASN A 42 -11.37 -4.57 4.81
C ASN A 42 -12.25 -3.36 4.48
N GLN A 43 -11.73 -2.13 4.59
CA GLN A 43 -12.45 -0.93 4.16
C GLN A 43 -12.67 -0.92 2.64
N LEU A 44 -11.65 -1.24 1.83
CA LEU A 44 -11.78 -1.30 0.36
C LEU A 44 -12.70 -2.41 -0.12
N MET A 45 -12.71 -3.55 0.58
CA MET A 45 -13.61 -4.66 0.29
C MET A 45 -15.05 -4.41 0.76
N GLY A 46 -15.31 -3.29 1.44
CA GLY A 46 -16.63 -2.96 2.00
C GLY A 46 -17.00 -3.77 3.24
N GLU A 47 -16.06 -4.55 3.80
CA GLU A 47 -16.28 -5.32 5.03
C GLU A 47 -16.34 -4.40 6.25
N TYR A 48 -15.54 -3.32 6.27
CA TYR A 48 -15.43 -2.38 7.38
C TYR A 48 -15.83 -0.97 6.96
N ASP A 49 -16.57 -0.27 7.83
CA ASP A 49 -16.92 1.14 7.62
C ASP A 49 -15.72 2.08 7.74
N VAL A 50 -15.74 3.14 6.93
CA VAL A 50 -14.81 4.26 7.04
C VAL A 50 -15.36 5.31 8.01
N LYS A 51 -15.18 5.06 9.31
CA LYS A 51 -15.75 5.89 10.38
C LYS A 51 -15.11 7.27 10.55
N LYS A 52 -13.83 7.43 10.20
CA LYS A 52 -13.13 8.71 10.40
C LYS A 52 -13.31 9.59 9.15
N PRO A 53 -13.88 10.80 9.27
CA PRO A 53 -14.15 11.68 8.12
C PRO A 53 -12.93 11.92 7.22
N LYS A 54 -11.74 12.03 7.82
CA LYS A 54 -10.48 12.22 7.09
C LYS A 54 -10.12 11.08 6.10
N PHE A 55 -10.67 9.88 6.28
CA PHE A 55 -10.39 8.72 5.42
C PHE A 55 -11.43 8.54 4.30
N ILE A 56 -12.61 9.17 4.41
CA ILE A 56 -13.67 9.12 3.41
C ILE A 56 -13.16 9.54 2.01
N PRO A 57 -12.45 10.69 1.83
CA PRO A 57 -12.00 11.08 0.51
C PRO A 57 -10.98 10.10 -0.09
N TYR A 58 -10.05 9.57 0.73
CA TYR A 58 -9.08 8.58 0.27
C TYR A 58 -9.74 7.27 -0.16
N HIS A 59 -10.71 6.79 0.64
CA HIS A 59 -11.44 5.58 0.31
C HIS A 59 -12.28 5.73 -0.95
N GLY A 60 -12.98 6.86 -1.11
CA GLY A 60 -13.75 7.17 -2.32
C GLY A 60 -12.87 7.19 -3.57
N TYR A 61 -11.73 7.89 -3.52
CA TYR A 61 -10.82 7.96 -4.66
C TYR A 61 -10.17 6.61 -4.99
N ALA A 62 -9.74 5.85 -3.97
CA ALA A 62 -9.21 4.51 -4.19
C ALA A 62 -10.23 3.57 -4.84
N ASN A 63 -11.51 3.66 -4.48
CA ASN A 63 -12.58 2.87 -5.12
C ASN A 63 -12.80 3.26 -6.58
N ILE A 64 -12.75 4.56 -6.92
CA ILE A 64 -12.86 5.02 -8.31
C ILE A 64 -11.73 4.43 -9.16
N LEU A 65 -10.50 4.45 -8.64
CA LEU A 65 -9.36 3.86 -9.35
C LEU A 65 -9.49 2.34 -9.46
N LEU A 66 -9.94 1.67 -8.40
CA LEU A 66 -10.17 0.22 -8.39
C LEU A 66 -11.17 -0.22 -9.46
N GLN A 67 -12.23 0.56 -9.66
CA GLN A 67 -13.25 0.31 -10.70
C GLN A 67 -12.75 0.55 -12.12
N SER A 68 -11.65 1.30 -12.29
CA SER A 68 -11.05 1.56 -13.60
C SER A 68 -10.09 0.48 -14.08
N ILE A 69 -9.80 -0.53 -13.25
CA ILE A 69 -8.91 -1.65 -13.57
C ILE A 69 -9.78 -2.91 -13.75
N ASP A 70 -9.63 -3.62 -14.88
CA ASP A 70 -10.53 -4.73 -15.25
C ASP A 70 -10.63 -5.82 -14.17
N LYS A 71 -9.50 -6.17 -13.56
CA LYS A 71 -9.46 -7.19 -12.52
C LYS A 71 -8.47 -6.83 -11.42
N VAL A 72 -8.99 -6.64 -10.20
CA VAL A 72 -8.15 -6.43 -9.02
C VAL A 72 -8.37 -7.53 -7.99
N SER A 73 -7.29 -8.07 -7.44
CA SER A 73 -7.31 -8.99 -6.31
C SER A 73 -6.47 -8.41 -5.19
N ILE A 74 -7.11 -8.12 -4.06
CA ILE A 74 -6.44 -7.62 -2.85
C ILE A 74 -6.31 -8.79 -1.87
N LYS A 75 -5.10 -9.04 -1.38
CA LYS A 75 -4.82 -10.08 -0.38
C LYS A 75 -4.10 -9.51 0.83
N HIS A 76 -4.58 -9.91 2.00
CA HIS A 76 -3.84 -9.67 3.23
C HIS A 76 -2.64 -10.61 3.31
N VAL A 77 -1.49 -10.07 3.69
CA VAL A 77 -0.28 -10.86 4.00
C VAL A 77 0.23 -10.47 5.39
N PRO A 78 0.77 -11.41 6.17
CA PRO A 78 1.41 -11.05 7.43
C PRO A 78 2.54 -10.03 7.18
N SER A 79 2.69 -9.03 8.04
CA SER A 79 3.75 -8.01 7.92
C SER A 79 5.16 -8.64 7.75
N LYS A 80 5.42 -9.80 8.38
CA LYS A 80 6.65 -10.59 8.18
C LYS A 80 6.93 -11.01 6.74
N MET A 81 5.93 -11.05 5.87
CA MET A 81 6.03 -11.37 4.44
C MET A 81 6.05 -10.12 3.55
N ASN A 82 5.81 -8.93 4.10
CA ASN A 82 5.79 -7.65 3.39
C ASN A 82 7.16 -6.92 3.43
N LYS A 83 8.25 -7.65 3.71
CA LYS A 83 9.59 -7.11 3.96
C LYS A 83 10.10 -6.16 2.87
N ARG A 84 9.74 -6.41 1.60
CA ARG A 84 10.16 -5.56 0.48
C ARG A 84 9.52 -4.17 0.54
N ALA A 85 8.21 -4.11 0.80
CA ALA A 85 7.52 -2.84 0.96
C ALA A 85 7.98 -2.10 2.22
N ASP A 86 8.23 -2.84 3.31
CA ASP A 86 8.76 -2.26 4.56
C ASP A 86 10.16 -1.66 4.35
N ALA A 87 11.03 -2.34 3.59
CA ALA A 87 12.36 -1.83 3.25
C ALA A 87 12.28 -0.54 2.41
N LEU A 88 11.38 -0.50 1.41
CA LEU A 88 11.15 0.70 0.59
C LEU A 88 10.59 1.86 1.42
N ALA A 89 9.63 1.59 2.31
CA ALA A 89 9.09 2.60 3.22
C ALA A 89 10.17 3.14 4.17
N GLY A 90 11.05 2.25 4.68
CA GLY A 90 12.22 2.61 5.47
C GLY A 90 13.17 3.54 4.71
N LEU A 91 13.48 3.21 3.45
CA LEU A 91 14.34 4.00 2.57
C LEU A 91 13.74 5.38 2.26
N ALA A 92 12.45 5.44 1.91
CA ALA A 92 11.77 6.71 1.69
C ALA A 92 11.78 7.57 2.96
N SER A 93 11.60 6.96 4.15
CA SER A 93 11.66 7.68 5.42
C SER A 93 13.06 8.20 5.74
N SER A 94 14.13 7.48 5.41
CA SER A 94 15.51 7.95 5.66
C SER A 94 15.87 9.13 4.76
N ILE A 95 15.34 9.16 3.53
CA ILE A 95 15.52 10.29 2.61
C ILE A 95 14.74 11.50 3.09
N ALA A 96 13.48 11.31 3.54
CA ALA A 96 12.62 12.41 3.99
C ALA A 96 13.06 13.02 5.33
N TYR A 97 13.76 12.25 6.19
CA TYR A 97 14.21 12.69 7.51
C TYR A 97 15.71 12.37 7.70
N PRO A 98 16.61 13.14 7.06
CA PRO A 98 18.04 12.92 7.17
C PRO A 98 18.52 13.09 8.63
N GLY A 99 19.34 12.15 9.11
CA GLY A 99 19.87 12.15 10.48
C GLY A 99 19.19 11.18 11.45
N LYS A 100 18.13 10.49 11.02
CA LYS A 100 17.56 9.36 11.78
C LYS A 100 18.18 8.06 11.29
N GLU A 101 18.79 7.30 12.20
CA GLU A 101 19.33 5.98 11.89
C GLU A 101 18.16 5.02 11.59
N VAL A 102 18.13 4.46 10.37
CA VAL A 102 17.10 3.53 9.92
C VAL A 102 17.79 2.25 9.44
N THR A 103 17.49 1.12 10.07
CA THR A 103 17.96 -0.19 9.62
C THR A 103 17.07 -0.71 8.50
N ILE A 104 17.60 -0.78 7.27
CA ILE A 104 16.87 -1.27 6.10
C ILE A 104 17.36 -2.68 5.77
N PRO A 105 16.56 -3.73 6.00
CA PRO A 105 16.96 -5.09 5.64
C PRO A 105 16.97 -5.24 4.11
N VAL A 106 18.15 -5.47 3.53
CA VAL A 106 18.30 -5.80 2.11
C VAL A 106 17.98 -7.29 1.92
N CYS A 107 16.99 -7.60 1.10
CA CYS A 107 16.62 -8.98 0.80
C CYS A 107 17.29 -9.43 -0.51
N GLU A 108 18.34 -10.27 -0.42
CA GLU A 108 19.20 -10.69 -1.55
C GLU A 108 18.55 -11.59 -2.61
N LYS A 109 17.24 -11.88 -2.54
CA LYS A 109 16.58 -12.74 -3.53
C LYS A 109 15.86 -11.92 -4.59
N TRP A 110 16.58 -11.55 -5.63
CA TRP A 110 16.01 -11.26 -6.94
C TRP A 110 15.58 -12.57 -7.60
N ALA A 111 14.29 -12.88 -7.52
CA ALA A 111 13.65 -13.70 -8.53
C ALA A 111 12.99 -12.73 -9.49
N ALA A 112 13.71 -12.33 -10.54
CA ALA A 112 13.04 -11.80 -11.72
C ALA A 112 12.08 -12.88 -12.20
N PRO A 113 10.81 -12.58 -12.51
CA PRO A 113 9.98 -13.56 -13.19
C PRO A 113 10.68 -13.93 -14.49
N LEU A 114 10.96 -15.22 -14.69
CA LEU A 114 11.28 -15.77 -15.99
C LEU A 114 10.04 -15.56 -16.86
N ILE A 115 10.06 -14.46 -17.61
CA ILE A 115 9.13 -14.23 -18.72
C ILE A 115 9.56 -15.24 -19.79
N PHE A 116 8.76 -16.28 -19.98
CA PHE A 116 8.71 -17.09 -21.20
C PHE A 116 7.39 -16.84 -21.89
#